data_AF-A0A5K1F418-F1
#
_entry.id   AF-A0A5K1F418-F1
#
_cell.length_a   1.000
_cell.length_b   1.000
_cell.length_c   1.000
_cell.angle_alpha   90.00
_cell.angle_beta   90.00
_cell.angle_gamma   90.00
#
_symmetry.space_group_name_H-M   'P 1'
#
loop_
_entity.id
_entity.type
_entity.pdbx_description
1 polymer ?
#
loop_
_entity_poly.entity_id
_entity_poly.type
_entity_poly.pdbx_seq_one_letter_code
_entity_poly.pdbx_strand_id
1 'polypeptide(L)' 'KTALKLAISRINLLRNKRQVQLKQMRKEIAQFLQTGQEAIARIR' A
#
# COMPACT_ATOMS: atom_id res chain seq x y z
N LYS A 1 -7.28 29.33 -7.25
CA LYS A 1 -8.18 28.66 -6.27
C LYS A 1 -8.58 27.24 -6.68
N THR A 2 -9.02 26.99 -7.92
CA THR A 2 -9.51 25.67 -8.39
C THR A 2 -8.41 24.60 -8.49
N ALA A 3 -7.25 24.92 -9.07
CA ALA A 3 -6.14 23.98 -9.24
C ALA A 3 -5.67 23.36 -7.91
N LEU A 4 -5.58 24.16 -6.85
CA LEU A 4 -5.22 23.66 -5.50
C LEU A 4 -6.25 22.66 -4.96
N LYS A 5 -7.55 22.91 -5.14
CA LYS A 5 -8.59 21.98 -4.68
C LYS A 5 -8.51 20.62 -5.41
N LEU A 6 -8.23 20.64 -6.71
CA LEU A 6 -8.04 19.43 -7.50
C LEU A 6 -6.79 18.66 -7.05
N ALA A 7 -5.68 19.37 -6.82
CA ALA A 7 -4.45 18.76 -6.31
C ALA A 7 -4.66 18.09 -4.95
N ILE A 8 -5.35 18.75 -4.01
CA ILE A 8 -5.68 18.18 -2.69
C ILE A 8 -6.52 16.90 -2.83
N SER A 9 -7.57 16.94 -3.66
CA SER A 9 -8.40 15.76 -3.94
C SER A 9 -7.57 14.60 -4.50
N ARG A 10 -6.68 14.91 -5.46
CA ARG A 10 -5.79 13.91 -6.06
C ARG A 10 -4.85 13.27 -5.04
N ILE A 11 -4.26 14.08 -4.15
CA ILE A 11 -3.38 13.59 -3.07
C ILE A 11 -4.15 12.64 -2.15
N ASN A 12 -5.37 13.00 -1.76
CA ASN A 12 -6.19 12.15 -0.88
C ASN A 12 -6.54 10.80 -1.53
N LEU A 13 -6.93 10.81 -2.81
CA LEU A 13 -7.19 9.57 -3.55
C LEU A 13 -5.94 8.69 -3.65
N LEU A 14 -4.77 9.28 -3.90
CA LEU A 14 -3.51 8.54 -3.96
C LEU A 14 -3.11 7.97 -2.59
N ARG A 15 -3.35 8.71 -1.49
CA ARG A 15 -3.15 8.21 -0.12
C ARG A 15 -4.05 7.01 0.17
N ASN A 16 -5.33 7.08 -0.18
CA ASN A 16 -6.28 5.98 0.02
C ASN A 16 -5.85 4.73 -0.76
N LYS A 17 -5.45 4.89 -2.03
CA LYS A 17 -4.94 3.77 -2.85
C LYS A 17 -3.70 3.14 -2.21
N ARG A 18 -2.76 3.95 -1.75
CA ARG A 18 -1.54 3.47 -1.08
C ARG A 18 -1.85 2.71 0.21
N GLN A 19 -2.79 3.18 1.02
CA GLN A 19 -3.19 2.50 2.24
C GLN A 19 -3.77 1.11 1.97
N VAL A 20 -4.65 0.98 0.96
CA VAL A 20 -5.21 -0.31 0.55
C VAL A 20 -4.10 -1.25 0.08
N GLN A 21 -3.18 -0.77 -0.75
CA GLN A 21 -2.04 -1.55 -1.23
C GLN A 21 -1.14 -2.03 -0.08
N LEU A 22 -0.82 -1.16 0.88
CA LEU A 22 -0.03 -1.53 2.05
C LEU A 22 -0.72 -2.57 2.93
N LYS A 23 -2.04 -2.46 3.12
CA LYS A 23 -2.81 -3.45 3.87
C LYS A 23 -2.75 -4.82 3.20
N GLN A 24 -2.81 -4.85 1.87
CA GLN A 24 -2.70 -6.07 1.09
C GLN A 24 -1.29 -6.67 1.16
N MET A 25 -0.24 -5.87 0.95
CA MET A 25 1.15 -6.34 1.05
C MET A 25 1.47 -6.91 2.43
N ARG A 26 0.99 -6.29 3.51
CA ARG A 26 1.15 -6.84 4.87
C ARG A 26 0.52 -8.23 5.03
N LYS A 27 -0.63 -8.49 4.41
CA LYS A 27 -1.26 -9.81 4.42
C LYS A 27 -0.43 -10.83 3.64
N GLU A 28 0.09 -10.43 2.47
CA GLU A 28 0.95 -11.29 1.65
C GLU A 28 2.25 -11.64 2.38
N ILE A 29 2.89 -10.66 3.03
CA ILE A 29 4.08 -10.88 3.86
C ILE A 29 3.77 -11.88 4.99
N ALA A 30 2.64 -11.69 5.70
CA ALA A 30 2.25 -12.62 6.75
C ALA A 30 2.03 -14.05 6.21
N GLN A 31 1.45 -14.20 5.03
CA GLN A 31 1.28 -15.49 4.37
C GLN A 31 2.63 -16.11 4.00
N PHE A 32 3.57 -15.35 3.44
CA PHE A 32 4.91 -15.85 3.12
C PHE A 32 5.70 -16.27 4.36
N LEU A 33 5.57 -15.53 5.47
CA LEU A 33 6.19 -15.92 6.74
C LEU A 33 5.56 -17.21 7.29
N GLN A 34 4.25 -17.38 7.19
CA GLN A 34 3.57 -18.61 7.63
C GLN A 34 4.01 -19.84 6.81
N THR A 35 4.29 -19.67 5.52
CA THR A 35 4.77 -20.75 4.65
C THR A 35 6.29 -20.97 4.71
N GLY A 36 7.02 -20.23 5.56
CA GLY A 36 8.47 -20.34 5.73
C GLY A 36 9.29 -19.71 4.59
N GLN A 37 8.67 -18.90 3.73
CA GLN A 37 9.31 -18.23 2.59
C GLN A 37 9.91 -16.87 2.99
N GLU A 38 10.83 -16.86 3.94
CA GLU A 38 11.38 -15.64 4.53
C GLU A 38 12.10 -14.74 3.52
N ALA A 39 12.80 -15.32 2.54
CA ALA A 39 13.48 -14.56 1.48
C ALA A 39 12.49 -13.75 0.63
N ILE A 40 11.32 -14.33 0.33
CA ILE A 40 10.25 -13.68 -0.44
C ILE A 40 9.55 -12.63 0.42
N ALA A 41 9.28 -12.94 1.69
CA ALA A 41 8.70 -11.99 2.64
C ALA A 41 9.58 -10.75 2.87
N ARG A 42 10.92 -10.88 2.80
CA ARG A 42 11.86 -9.77 3.01
C ARG A 42 11.89 -8.77 1.85
N ILE A 43 11.67 -9.23 0.62
CA ILE A 43 11.73 -8.38 -0.58
C ILE A 43 10.37 -7.70 -0.83
N ARG A 44 9.29 -8.27 -0.31
CA ARG A 44 7.91 -7.84 -0.58
C ARG A 44 7.39 -6.80 0.41
#